data_AF-A0A2V5SH24-F1
#
_entry.id   AF-A0A2V5SH24-F1
#
_cell.length_a   1.000
_cell.length_b   1.000
_cell.length_c   1.000
_cell.angle_alpha   90.00
_cell.angle_beta   90.00
_cell.angle_gamma   90.00
#
_symmetry.space_group_name_H-M   'P 1'
#
loop_
_entity.id
_entity.type
_entity.pdbx_description
1 polymer ?
#
loop_
_entity_poly.entity_id
_entity_poly.type
_entity_poly.pdbx_seq_one_letter_code
_entity_poly.pdbx_strand_id
1 'polypeptide(L)'
;MRDDSRVILLVVLLGTGCSSLWQGPSVHPISSKPPESAIVLSAPVTVRDQSATDTFPAGKYRPLYEDRGGYYFEAPTKVVVDDVAVFAHEGGLYVARGATEPTRWYVTRPNGKTMGRFKKIPPYTLIRD
;
A
#
# COMPACT_ATOMS: atom_id res chain seq x y z
N MET A 1 58.83 39.61 27.65
CA MET A 1 57.76 39.81 28.63
C MET A 1 56.53 40.30 27.85
N ARG A 2 55.57 39.39 27.59
CA ARG A 2 54.25 39.59 26.94
C ARG A 2 54.29 40.01 25.45
N ASP A 3 53.51 39.49 24.53
CA ASP A 3 52.50 38.42 24.50
C ASP A 3 52.38 38.01 23.02
N ASP A 4 52.64 36.75 22.69
CA ASP A 4 52.57 36.24 21.31
C ASP A 4 51.14 35.84 20.99
N SER A 5 50.59 36.50 19.97
CA SER A 5 49.32 36.16 19.35
C SER A 5 49.31 34.71 18.89
N ARG A 6 48.40 33.89 19.43
CA ARG A 6 48.06 32.58 18.88
C ARG A 6 46.56 32.44 18.71
N VAL A 7 46.13 32.70 17.47
CA VAL A 7 44.83 32.29 16.93
C VAL A 7 44.77 30.76 17.00
N ILE A 8 43.91 30.22 17.85
CA ILE A 8 43.59 28.79 17.86
C ILE A 8 42.29 28.61 17.06
N LEU A 9 42.48 28.33 15.77
CA LEU A 9 41.50 27.72 14.89
C LEU A 9 41.40 26.24 15.26
N LEU A 10 40.24 25.68 15.60
CA LEU A 10 40.07 24.22 15.51
C LEU A 10 38.61 23.71 15.41
N VAL A 11 38.45 22.86 14.40
CA VAL A 11 37.52 21.73 14.16
C VAL A 11 36.05 21.98 13.81
N VAL A 12 35.84 21.88 12.50
CA VAL A 12 34.64 21.40 11.80
C VAL A 12 34.16 20.07 12.38
N LEU A 13 32.97 20.05 12.98
CA LEU A 13 32.22 18.81 13.20
C LEU A 13 31.25 18.60 12.04
N LEU A 14 31.64 17.68 11.16
CA LEU A 14 30.82 17.07 10.12
C LEU A 14 29.59 16.40 10.77
N GLY A 15 28.49 17.15 10.86
CA GLY A 15 27.17 16.55 11.01
C GLY A 15 26.75 15.95 9.68
N THR A 16 27.25 14.77 9.34
CA THR A 16 26.61 13.90 8.36
C THR A 16 25.27 13.47 8.94
N GLY A 17 24.28 14.35 8.77
CA GLY A 17 22.88 13.98 8.92
C GLY A 17 22.65 12.79 8.02
N CYS A 18 22.54 11.60 8.61
CA CYS A 18 21.90 10.45 7.99
C CYS A 18 20.45 10.87 7.75
N SER A 19 20.21 11.55 6.64
CA SER A 19 18.92 11.55 5.97
C SER A 19 18.62 10.08 5.71
N SER A 20 17.99 9.43 6.67
CA SER A 20 17.20 8.23 6.41
C SER A 20 16.17 8.70 5.40
N LEU A 21 16.54 8.61 4.13
CA LEU A 21 15.64 8.74 3.01
C LEU A 21 14.55 7.72 3.30
N TRP A 22 13.41 8.21 3.77
CA TRP A 22 12.17 7.47 3.84
C TRP A 22 11.79 7.14 2.39
N GLN A 23 12.48 6.17 1.80
CA GLN A 23 12.03 5.48 0.61
C GLN A 23 10.80 4.72 1.07
N GLY A 24 9.63 5.34 0.86
CA GLY A 24 8.36 4.64 0.96
C GLY A 24 8.45 3.32 0.18
N PRO A 25 7.72 2.28 0.60
CA PRO A 25 7.81 0.97 -0.04
C PRO A 25 7.65 1.10 -1.56
N SER A 26 8.71 0.79 -2.32
CA SER A 26 8.65 0.80 -3.78
C SER A 26 7.80 -0.39 -4.22
N VAL A 27 6.62 -0.10 -4.74
CA VAL A 27 5.74 -1.12 -5.33
C VAL A 27 6.38 -1.60 -6.63
N HIS A 28 6.51 -2.91 -6.80
CA HIS A 28 7.06 -3.53 -8.01
C HIS A 28 6.23 -4.75 -8.43
N PRO A 29 6.37 -5.26 -9.67
CA PRO A 29 5.74 -6.51 -10.08
C PRO A 29 6.11 -7.65 -9.15
N ILE A 30 5.16 -8.56 -8.91
CA ILE A 30 5.39 -9.69 -8.00
C ILE A 30 6.56 -10.56 -8.48
N SER A 31 7.49 -10.84 -7.57
CA SER A 31 8.65 -11.71 -7.80
C SER A 31 8.82 -12.78 -6.73
N SER A 32 8.25 -12.57 -5.54
CA SER A 32 8.18 -13.58 -4.48
C SER A 32 6.89 -14.41 -4.55
N LYS A 33 6.85 -15.55 -3.84
CA LYS A 33 5.65 -16.39 -3.76
C LYS A 33 4.61 -15.72 -2.84
N PRO A 34 3.41 -15.33 -3.34
CA PRO A 34 2.34 -14.80 -2.50
C PRO A 34 1.76 -15.90 -1.60
N PRO A 35 1.07 -15.54 -0.50
CA PRO A 35 0.47 -16.52 0.41
C PRO A 35 -0.59 -17.37 -0.28
N GLU A 36 -1.28 -16.81 -1.28
CA GLU A 36 -2.37 -17.45 -2.00
C GLU A 36 -2.24 -17.05 -3.49
N SER A 37 -2.59 -17.95 -4.41
CA SER A 37 -2.51 -17.68 -5.86
C SER A 37 -3.68 -16.83 -6.36
N ALA A 38 -4.79 -16.81 -5.62
CA ALA A 38 -5.86 -15.85 -5.78
C ALA A 38 -6.74 -15.75 -4.52
N ILE A 39 -7.49 -14.66 -4.43
CA ILE A 39 -8.57 -14.47 -3.47
C ILE A 39 -9.87 -14.30 -4.25
N VAL A 40 -10.90 -15.07 -3.93
CA VAL A 40 -12.21 -14.95 -4.56
C VAL A 40 -13.17 -14.28 -3.60
N LEU A 41 -13.66 -13.09 -3.96
CA LEU A 41 -14.80 -12.48 -3.27
C LEU A 41 -16.09 -13.09 -3.82
N SER A 42 -16.91 -13.63 -2.93
CA SER A 42 -18.18 -14.29 -3.30
C SER A 42 -19.28 -13.32 -3.74
N ALA A 43 -19.20 -12.07 -3.28
CA ALA A 43 -20.11 -10.99 -3.61
C ALA A 43 -19.35 -9.66 -3.66
N PRO A 44 -19.89 -8.63 -4.34
CA PRO A 44 -19.31 -7.29 -4.28
C PRO A 44 -19.25 -6.79 -2.83
N VAL A 45 -18.19 -6.05 -2.50
CA VAL A 45 -18.04 -5.44 -1.17
C VAL A 45 -17.97 -3.92 -1.31
N THR A 46 -18.76 -3.25 -0.49
CA THR A 46 -18.78 -1.80 -0.42
C THR A 46 -18.06 -1.32 0.83
N VAL A 47 -17.14 -0.38 0.65
CA VAL A 47 -16.46 0.34 1.72
C VAL A 47 -16.86 1.80 1.65
N ARG A 48 -17.30 2.35 2.78
CA ARG A 48 -17.49 3.80 2.93
C ARG A 48 -16.28 4.39 3.62
N ASP A 49 -15.55 5.23 2.90
CA ASP A 49 -14.41 5.98 3.42
C ASP A 49 -14.64 7.48 3.20
N GLN A 50 -14.66 8.24 4.30
CA GLN A 50 -14.93 9.68 4.33
C GLN A 50 -16.14 10.08 3.46
N SER A 51 -15.86 10.61 2.26
CA SER A 51 -16.82 11.15 1.30
C SER A 51 -17.08 10.25 0.08
N ALA A 52 -16.48 9.04 0.04
CA ALA A 52 -16.58 8.14 -1.09
C ALA A 52 -17.10 6.76 -0.67
N THR A 53 -17.86 6.14 -1.58
CA THR A 53 -18.30 4.75 -1.48
C THR A 53 -17.57 3.93 -2.54
N ASP A 54 -16.65 3.10 -2.11
CA ASP A 54 -15.83 2.24 -2.98
C ASP A 54 -16.50 0.85 -3.05
N THR A 55 -16.92 0.44 -4.24
CA THR A 55 -17.50 -0.88 -4.51
C THR A 55 -16.52 -1.74 -5.28
N PHE A 56 -16.02 -2.76 -4.59
CA PHE A 56 -15.12 -3.78 -5.12
C PHE A 56 -15.97 -4.92 -5.70
N PRO A 57 -15.70 -5.37 -6.94
CA PRO A 57 -16.50 -6.40 -7.60
C PRO A 57 -16.35 -7.78 -6.95
N ALA A 58 -17.33 -8.65 -7.14
CA ALA A 58 -17.12 -10.07 -6.88
C ALA A 58 -16.11 -10.66 -7.88
N GLY A 59 -15.53 -11.81 -7.53
CA GLY A 59 -14.71 -12.61 -8.45
C GLY A 59 -13.28 -12.80 -8.00
N LYS A 60 -12.42 -13.22 -8.93
CA LYS A 60 -11.06 -13.71 -8.66
C LYS A 60 -10.03 -12.59 -8.73
N TYR A 61 -9.50 -12.23 -7.57
CA TYR A 61 -8.41 -11.27 -7.41
C TYR A 61 -7.07 -11.99 -7.49
N ARG A 62 -6.18 -11.54 -8.37
CA ARG A 62 -4.87 -12.17 -8.60
C ARG A 62 -3.74 -11.26 -8.12
N PRO A 63 -2.68 -11.82 -7.51
CA PRO A 63 -1.54 -11.03 -7.09
C PRO A 63 -0.82 -10.47 -8.32
N LEU A 64 -0.57 -9.16 -8.35
CA LEU A 64 0.06 -8.47 -9.48
C LEU A 64 1.33 -7.71 -9.06
N TYR A 65 1.26 -7.04 -7.90
CA TYR A 65 2.38 -6.27 -7.37
C TYR A 65 2.68 -6.68 -5.93
N GLU A 66 3.89 -6.36 -5.47
CA GLU A 66 4.26 -6.47 -4.06
C GLU A 66 5.11 -5.28 -3.62
N ASP A 67 5.21 -5.13 -2.30
CA ASP A 67 6.19 -4.28 -1.65
C ASP A 67 6.77 -4.99 -0.41
N ARG A 68 7.62 -4.29 0.36
CA ARG A 68 8.19 -4.83 1.59
C ARG A 68 7.11 -5.26 2.60
N GLY A 69 5.97 -4.58 2.62
CA GLY A 69 4.88 -4.83 3.56
C GLY A 69 3.94 -5.96 3.16
N GLY A 70 3.80 -6.28 1.88
CA GLY A 70 2.82 -7.28 1.44
C GLY A 70 2.54 -7.32 -0.07
N TYR A 71 1.38 -7.89 -0.40
CA TYR A 71 0.99 -8.26 -1.76
C TYR A 71 -0.29 -7.55 -2.16
N TYR A 72 -0.32 -7.04 -3.39
CA TYR A 72 -1.47 -6.38 -4.00
C TYR A 72 -2.15 -7.37 -4.95
N PHE A 73 -3.38 -7.73 -4.60
CA PHE A 73 -4.26 -8.58 -5.41
C PHE A 73 -5.23 -7.68 -6.17
N GLU A 74 -5.07 -7.63 -7.49
CA GLU A 74 -5.86 -6.76 -8.37
C GLU A 74 -7.29 -7.28 -8.55
N ALA A 75 -8.26 -6.38 -8.59
CA ALA A 75 -9.66 -6.69 -8.83
C ALA A 75 -9.91 -7.25 -10.25
N PRO A 76 -10.88 -8.17 -10.42
CA PRO A 76 -11.20 -8.74 -11.74
C PRO A 76 -11.77 -7.71 -12.72
N THR A 77 -12.35 -6.62 -12.21
CA THR A 77 -12.77 -5.43 -12.95
C THR A 77 -12.50 -4.18 -12.11
N LYS A 78 -12.68 -3.00 -12.70
CA LYS A 78 -12.51 -1.73 -11.99
C LYS A 78 -13.32 -1.66 -10.70
N VAL A 79 -12.75 -1.02 -9.69
CA VAL A 79 -13.46 -0.61 -8.47
C VAL A 79 -14.28 0.63 -8.79
N VAL A 80 -15.57 0.61 -8.46
CA VAL A 80 -16.47 1.75 -8.65
C VAL A 80 -16.36 2.65 -7.43
N VAL A 81 -16.06 3.93 -7.64
CA VAL A 81 -15.98 4.94 -6.58
C VAL A 81 -17.10 5.95 -6.81
N ASP A 82 -18.01 6.05 -5.85
CA ASP A 82 -19.13 6.98 -5.85
C ASP A 82 -18.88 8.09 -4.82
N ASP A 83 -18.56 9.29 -5.29
CA ASP A 83 -18.28 10.47 -4.48
C ASP A 83 -19.13 11.70 -4.88
N VAL A 84 -18.51 12.74 -5.44
CA VAL A 84 -19.19 13.83 -6.17
C VAL A 84 -19.68 13.34 -7.53
N ALA A 85 -19.02 12.33 -8.12
CA ALA A 85 -19.46 11.61 -9.30
C ALA A 85 -19.06 10.12 -9.23
N VAL A 86 -19.48 9.34 -10.22
CA VAL A 86 -19.16 7.91 -10.29
C VAL A 86 -17.96 7.70 -11.20
N PHE A 87 -16.89 7.13 -10.65
CA PHE A 87 -15.64 6.84 -11.35
C PHE A 87 -15.27 5.36 -11.26
N ALA A 88 -14.47 4.88 -12.22
CA ALA A 88 -13.96 3.53 -12.25
C ALA A 88 -12.43 3.56 -12.16
N HIS A 89 -11.86 2.92 -11.13
CA HIS A 89 -10.44 2.95 -10.82
C HIS A 89 -9.82 1.55 -10.74
N GLU A 90 -8.49 1.49 -10.89
CA GLU A 90 -7.76 0.29 -10.48
C GLU A 90 -7.80 0.17 -8.95
N GLY A 91 -7.80 -1.05 -8.47
CA GLY A 91 -7.84 -1.31 -7.05
C GLY A 91 -7.87 -2.79 -6.76
N GLY A 92 -7.98 -3.11 -5.49
CA GLY A 92 -8.07 -4.49 -5.08
C GLY A 92 -7.87 -4.71 -3.60
N LEU A 93 -7.37 -5.89 -3.28
CA LEU A 93 -7.11 -6.34 -1.91
C LEU A 93 -5.62 -6.24 -1.62
N TYR A 94 -5.29 -5.95 -0.37
CA TYR A 94 -3.92 -5.99 0.10
C TYR A 94 -3.79 -7.02 1.22
N VAL A 95 -2.82 -7.92 1.07
CA VAL A 95 -2.49 -8.93 2.07
C VAL A 95 -1.12 -8.59 2.64
N ALA A 96 -1.07 -8.26 3.93
CA ALA A 96 0.19 -8.01 4.60
C ALA A 96 1.05 -9.29 4.64
N ARG A 97 2.37 -9.12 4.55
CA ARG A 97 3.32 -10.24 4.59
C ARG A 97 3.18 -10.97 5.94
N GLY A 98 2.99 -12.29 5.89
CA GLY A 98 2.73 -13.11 7.07
C GLY A 98 1.28 -13.11 7.57
N ALA A 99 0.38 -12.33 6.97
CA ALA A 99 -1.05 -12.41 7.25
C ALA A 99 -1.71 -13.53 6.45
N THR A 100 -2.74 -14.15 7.04
CA THR A 100 -3.55 -15.20 6.43
C THR A 100 -4.88 -14.68 5.88
N GLU A 101 -5.20 -13.40 6.13
CA GLU A 101 -6.50 -12.80 5.80
C GLU A 101 -6.36 -11.48 5.01
N PRO A 102 -7.19 -11.26 3.97
CA PRO A 102 -7.23 -10.02 3.21
C PRO A 102 -8.03 -8.94 3.94
N THR A 103 -7.45 -8.41 5.02
CA THR A 103 -8.10 -7.40 5.89
C THR A 103 -8.07 -5.98 5.32
N ARG A 104 -7.32 -5.76 4.23
CA ARG A 104 -7.09 -4.43 3.64
C ARG A 104 -7.50 -4.35 2.19
N TRP A 105 -7.83 -3.15 1.77
CA TRP A 105 -8.17 -2.79 0.40
C TRP A 105 -7.32 -1.61 -0.06
N TYR A 106 -7.24 -1.43 -1.38
CA TYR A 106 -6.61 -0.27 -2.00
C TYR A 106 -7.36 0.18 -3.26
N VAL A 107 -7.28 1.47 -3.57
CA VAL A 107 -7.76 2.08 -4.81
C VAL A 107 -6.71 3.06 -5.32
N THR A 108 -6.38 2.98 -6.60
CA THR A 108 -5.45 3.89 -7.29
C THR A 108 -6.25 5.01 -7.95
N ARG A 109 -6.26 6.17 -7.32
CA ARG A 109 -6.97 7.38 -7.75
C ARG A 109 -5.97 8.37 -8.41
N PRO A 110 -6.43 9.42 -9.11
CA PRO A 110 -5.54 10.41 -9.73
C PRO A 110 -4.58 11.10 -8.74
N ASN A 111 -5.00 11.24 -7.48
CA ASN A 111 -4.19 11.81 -6.40
C ASN A 111 -3.29 10.79 -5.69
N GLY A 112 -3.25 9.53 -6.16
CA GLY A 112 -2.43 8.46 -5.62
C GLY A 112 -3.22 7.28 -5.09
N LYS A 113 -2.52 6.38 -4.41
CA LYS A 113 -3.11 5.16 -3.85
C LYS A 113 -3.73 5.47 -2.49
N THR A 114 -5.02 5.21 -2.36
CA THR A 114 -5.73 5.19 -1.08
C THR A 114 -5.81 3.75 -0.58
N MET A 115 -5.61 3.54 0.73
CA MET A 115 -5.67 2.21 1.34
C MET A 115 -6.42 2.28 2.66
N GLY A 116 -7.14 1.20 2.98
CA GLY A 116 -7.86 1.10 4.25
C GLY A 116 -8.02 -0.32 4.73
N ARG A 117 -8.75 -0.47 5.83
CA ARG A 117 -9.15 -1.77 6.40
C ARG A 117 -10.63 -1.99 6.17
N PHE A 118 -11.03 -3.24 5.95
CA PHE A 118 -12.44 -3.60 6.01
C PHE A 118 -12.94 -3.50 7.45
N LYS A 119 -14.08 -2.82 7.66
CA LYS A 119 -14.77 -2.81 8.96
C LYS A 119 -15.35 -4.19 9.29
N LYS A 120 -15.85 -4.88 8.27
CA LYS A 120 -16.28 -6.28 8.30
C LYS A 120 -15.62 -6.98 7.14
N ILE A 121 -14.88 -8.05 7.43
CA ILE A 121 -14.18 -8.83 6.42
C ILE A 121 -15.22 -9.41 5.44
N PRO A 122 -15.08 -9.20 4.12
CA PRO A 122 -16.02 -9.74 3.14
C PRO A 122 -15.92 -11.27 3.10
N PRO A 123 -16.99 -12.01 2.77
CA PRO A 123 -16.87 -13.46 2.59
C PRO A 123 -16.01 -13.79 1.37
N TYR A 124 -14.93 -14.54 1.60
CA TYR A 124 -13.95 -14.88 0.57
C TYR A 124 -13.59 -16.37 0.58
N THR A 125 -12.96 -16.82 -0.51
CA THR A 125 -12.29 -18.12 -0.61
C THR A 125 -10.86 -17.90 -1.07
N LEU A 126 -9.92 -18.61 -0.43
CA LEU A 126 -8.50 -18.58 -0.80
C LEU A 126 -8.21 -19.72 -1.80
N ILE A 127 -7.45 -19.42 -2.84
CA ILE A 127 -7.01 -20.42 -3.82
C ILE A 127 -5.51 -20.65 -3.64
N ARG A 128 -5.15 -21.93 -3.49
CA ARG A 128 -3.78 -22.42 -3.37
C ARG A 128 -3.39 -23.18 -4.63
N ASP A 129 -2.14 -23.00 -5.04
CA ASP A 129 -1.49 -23.81 -6.07
C ASP A 129 -0.71 -24.97 -5.43
#